data_AF-A0A2L2YX86-F1
#
_entry.id   AF-A0A2L2YX86-F1
#
_cell.length_a   1.000
_cell.length_b   1.000
_cell.length_c   1.000
_cell.angle_alpha   90.00
_cell.angle_beta   90.00
_cell.angle_gamma   90.00
#
_symmetry.space_group_name_H-M   'P 1'
#
loop_
_entity.id
_entity.type
_entity.pdbx_description
1 polymer ?
#
loop_
_entity_poly.entity_id
_entity_poly.type
_entity_poly.pdbx_seq_one_letter_code
_entity_poly.pdbx_strand_id
1 'polypeptide(L)'
;CLVQSVKSLEYKGFVRPATLLVGGTDYSLEVVRSAWSRRMLRPPHGYDILMLGDLDVVSMSLVSQTQFAPLPEALCKAVYDLTSEGFVASIPVIS
;
A
#
# COMPACT_ATOMS: atom_id res chain seq x y z
N CYS A 1 17.66 -17.92 11.22
CA CYS A 1 17.01 -17.63 12.53
C CYS A 1 16.05 -16.46 12.33
N LEU A 2 14.97 -16.35 13.13
CA LEU A 2 13.92 -15.32 12.94
C LEU A 2 14.47 -13.90 12.84
N VAL A 3 15.39 -13.53 13.72
CA VAL A 3 15.99 -12.18 13.74
C VAL A 3 16.68 -11.85 12.42
N GLN A 4 17.45 -12.79 11.86
CA GLN A 4 18.13 -12.59 10.58
C GLN A 4 17.14 -12.52 9.41
N SER A 5 16.11 -13.39 9.43
CA SER A 5 15.07 -13.39 8.40
C SER A 5 14.29 -12.07 8.38
N VAL A 6 13.89 -11.55 9.54
CA VAL A 6 13.23 -10.23 9.66
C VAL A 6 14.15 -9.10 9.19
N LYS A 7 15.44 -9.14 9.55
CA LYS A 7 16.41 -8.13 9.07
C LYS A 7 16.66 -8.16 7.57
N SER A 8 16.44 -9.32 6.93
CA SER A 8 16.59 -9.48 5.48
C SER A 8 15.33 -9.12 4.68
N LEU A 9 14.22 -8.77 5.35
CA LEU A 9 12.99 -8.38 4.65
C LEU A 9 13.19 -7.05 3.92
N GLU A 10 12.68 -7.02 2.70
CA GLU A 10 12.68 -5.84 1.83
C GLU A 10 11.32 -5.16 1.90
N TYR A 11 11.28 -3.87 2.19
CA TYR A 11 10.05 -3.11 2.10
C TYR A 11 9.62 -2.94 0.64
N LYS A 12 8.37 -3.30 0.32
CA LYS A 12 7.81 -3.20 -1.05
C LYS A 12 6.74 -2.12 -1.18
N GLY A 13 6.28 -1.55 -0.08
CA GLY A 13 5.25 -0.52 -0.08
C GLY A 13 4.24 -0.71 1.04
N PHE A 14 3.14 0.02 0.95
CA PHE A 14 2.06 -0.06 1.93
C PHE A 14 0.71 0.21 1.26
N VAL A 15 -0.34 -0.35 1.85
CA VAL A 15 -1.73 -0.05 1.51
C VAL A 15 -2.35 0.62 2.73
N ARG A 16 -2.95 1.80 2.52
CA ARG A 16 -3.64 2.51 3.60
C ARG A 16 -4.86 1.70 4.06
N PRO A 17 -5.18 1.70 5.36
CA PRO A 17 -4.54 2.50 6.41
C PRO A 17 -3.32 1.86 7.08
N ALA A 18 -3.16 0.53 7.08
CA ALA A 18 -2.24 -0.14 8.02
C ALA A 18 -1.56 -1.42 7.49
N THR A 19 -1.53 -1.66 6.17
CA THR A 19 -0.92 -2.87 5.61
C THR A 19 0.47 -2.59 5.06
N LEU A 20 1.49 -3.27 5.56
CA LEU A 20 2.85 -3.23 5.02
C LEU A 20 3.07 -4.39 4.07
N LEU A 21 3.64 -4.09 2.89
CA LEU A 21 4.06 -5.09 1.92
C LEU A 21 5.55 -5.31 2.08
N VAL A 22 5.93 -6.56 2.33
CA VAL A 22 7.34 -6.97 2.48
C VAL A 22 7.65 -8.10 1.53
N GLY A 23 8.89 -8.13 1.03
CA GLY A 23 9.44 -9.21 0.23
C GLY A 23 10.73 -9.74 0.85
N GLY A 24 11.31 -10.75 0.21
CA GLY A 24 12.55 -11.37 0.62
C GLY A 24 12.72 -12.72 -0.05
N THR A 25 13.70 -13.50 0.40
CA THR A 25 13.86 -14.87 -0.06
C THR A 25 12.75 -15.77 0.47
N ASP A 26 12.42 -16.84 -0.27
CA ASP A 26 11.41 -17.84 0.13
C ASP A 26 11.68 -18.37 1.55
N TYR A 27 12.95 -18.64 1.86
CA TYR A 27 13.37 -19.08 3.18
C TYR A 27 13.04 -18.04 4.27
N SER A 28 13.37 -16.76 4.05
CA SER A 28 13.11 -15.72 5.04
C SER A 28 11.62 -15.48 5.26
N LEU A 29 10.82 -15.51 4.18
CA LEU A 29 9.37 -15.37 4.26
C LEU A 29 8.73 -16.53 5.01
N GLU A 30 9.18 -17.77 4.76
CA GLU A 30 8.68 -18.95 5.47
C GLU A 30 9.04 -18.94 6.96
N VAL A 31 10.24 -18.48 7.32
CA VAL A 31 10.61 -18.30 8.73
C VAL A 31 9.69 -17.30 9.43
N VAL A 32 9.31 -16.20 8.77
CA VAL A 32 8.40 -15.19 9.32
C VAL A 32 6.98 -15.76 9.46
N ARG A 33 6.49 -16.50 8.45
CA ARG A 33 5.20 -17.19 8.50
C ARG A 33 5.12 -18.18 9.66
N SER A 34 6.16 -19.02 9.80
CA SER A 34 6.26 -19.99 10.88
C SER A 34 6.32 -19.32 12.25
N ALA A 35 7.02 -18.20 12.38
CA ALA A 35 7.05 -17.43 13.62
C ALA A 35 5.71 -16.79 13.96
N TRP A 36 4.96 -16.31 12.96
CA TRP A 36 3.60 -15.79 13.16
C TRP A 36 2.64 -16.88 13.65
N SER A 37 2.57 -18.03 12.96
CA SER A 37 1.67 -19.14 13.33
C SER A 37 1.93 -19.68 14.74
N ARG A 38 3.20 -19.63 15.17
CA ARG A 38 3.65 -20.04 16.50
C ARG A 38 3.61 -18.93 17.56
N ARG A 39 3.08 -17.74 17.23
CA ARG A 39 3.02 -16.55 18.12
C ARG A 39 4.39 -16.11 18.66
N MET A 40 5.44 -16.35 17.89
CA MET A 40 6.82 -15.94 18.18
C MET A 40 7.20 -14.59 17.54
N LEU A 41 6.49 -14.19 16.49
CA LEU A 41 6.63 -12.86 15.90
C LEU A 41 5.96 -11.83 16.82
N ARG A 42 6.75 -10.87 17.31
CA ARG A 42 6.26 -9.82 18.21
C ARG A 42 6.15 -8.50 17.46
N PRO A 43 5.10 -7.71 17.72
CA PRO A 43 5.00 -6.38 17.15
C PRO A 43 6.07 -5.45 17.74
N PRO A 44 6.50 -4.42 16.99
CA PRO A 44 7.25 -3.30 17.56
C PRO A 44 6.48 -2.57 18.66
N HIS A 45 7.19 -1.86 19.54
CA HIS A 45 6.56 -1.08 20.61
C HIS A 45 5.59 -0.03 20.06
N GLY A 46 4.35 -0.01 20.57
CA GLY A 46 3.30 0.91 20.15
C GLY A 46 2.51 0.49 18.91
N TYR A 47 2.73 -0.73 18.41
CA TYR A 47 2.01 -1.29 17.28
C TYR A 47 1.46 -2.68 17.61
N ASP A 48 0.48 -3.12 16.81
CA ASP A 48 -0.03 -4.49 16.81
C ASP A 48 0.10 -5.08 15.40
N ILE A 49 0.50 -6.36 15.32
CA ILE A 49 0.38 -7.15 14.09
C ILE A 49 -0.95 -7.88 14.21
N LEU A 50 -1.97 -7.42 13.48
CA LEU A 50 -3.30 -8.01 13.51
C LEU A 50 -3.38 -9.28 12.66
N MET A 51 -2.72 -9.27 11.49
CA MET A 51 -2.78 -10.34 10.49
C MET A 51 -1.47 -10.42 9.71
N LEU A 52 -1.18 -11.63 9.21
CA LEU A 52 -0.15 -11.90 8.21
C LEU A 52 -0.78 -12.74 7.10
N GLY A 53 -0.53 -12.37 5.85
CA GLY A 53 -1.04 -13.08 4.68
C GLY A 53 -0.03 -13.07 3.54
N ASP A 54 -0.21 -14.00 2.61
CA ASP A 54 0.55 -14.02 1.37
C ASP A 54 -0.12 -13.17 0.30
N LEU A 55 0.74 -12.56 -0.51
CA LEU A 55 0.34 -12.00 -1.77
C LEU A 55 1.14 -12.74 -2.84
N ASP A 56 0.41 -13.34 -3.77
CA ASP A 56 1.00 -13.86 -5.01
C ASP A 56 1.49 -12.69 -5.88
N VAL A 57 1.78 -12.98 -7.15
CA VAL A 57 2.24 -11.99 -8.13
C VAL A 57 1.25 -10.82 -8.22
N VAL A 58 1.64 -9.67 -7.67
CA VAL A 58 0.96 -8.40 -7.90
C VAL A 58 1.36 -7.93 -9.30
N SER A 59 0.46 -8.09 -10.27
CA SER A 59 0.64 -7.52 -11.60
C SER A 59 0.13 -6.08 -11.61
N MET A 60 1.02 -5.15 -11.93
CA MET A 60 0.66 -3.76 -12.22
C MET A 60 0.72 -3.56 -13.73
N SER A 61 -0.43 -3.27 -14.35
CA SER A 61 -0.48 -2.87 -15.75
C SER A 61 -0.60 -1.35 -15.83
N LEU A 62 0.25 -0.75 -16.67
CA LEU A 62 0.05 0.63 -17.08
C LEU A 62 -1.23 0.69 -17.91
N VAL A 63 -2.20 1.45 -17.43
CA VAL A 63 -3.40 1.76 -18.20
C VAL A 63 -3.12 3.03 -18.99
N SER A 64 -2.89 2.88 -20.29
CA SER A 64 -2.78 4.03 -21.20
C SER A 64 -4.10 4.79 -21.20
N GLN A 65 -4.02 6.12 -21.12
CA GLN A 65 -5.19 6.95 -21.35
C GLN A 65 -5.68 6.79 -22.79
N THR A 66 -6.99 6.61 -22.95
CA THR A 66 -7.66 6.54 -24.26
C THR A 66 -7.69 7.92 -24.92
N GLN A 67 -8.18 7.98 -26.17
CA GLN A 67 -8.19 9.17 -27.04
C GLN A 67 -9.05 10.36 -26.54
N PHE A 68 -9.58 10.30 -25.33
CA PHE A 68 -10.27 11.41 -24.70
C PHE A 68 -9.25 12.39 -24.09
N ALA A 69 -9.71 13.59 -23.71
CA ALA A 69 -8.87 14.61 -23.10
C ALA A 69 -7.95 13.99 -22.01
N PRO A 70 -6.63 14.20 -22.06
CA PRO A 70 -5.68 13.77 -21.03
C PRO A 70 -6.21 13.98 -19.62
N LEU A 71 -5.83 13.11 -18.68
CA LEU A 71 -6.28 13.16 -17.28
C LEU A 71 -6.06 14.57 -16.70
N PRO A 72 -4.91 15.23 -16.95
CA PRO A 72 -4.71 16.59 -16.47
C PRO A 72 -5.76 17.56 -17.03
N GLU A 73 -6.13 17.45 -18.30
CA GLU A 73 -7.15 18.31 -18.93
C GLU A 73 -8.55 18.02 -18.38
N ALA A 74 -8.91 16.74 -18.24
CA ALA A 74 -10.17 16.34 -17.63
C ALA A 74 -10.27 16.82 -16.17
N LEU A 75 -9.18 16.74 -15.40
CA LEU A 75 -9.10 17.25 -14.03
C LEU A 75 -9.21 18.77 -13.98
N CYS A 76 -8.47 19.49 -14.83
CA CYS A 76 -8.56 20.95 -14.92
C CYS A 76 -9.97 21.41 -15.31
N LYS A 77 -10.62 20.71 -16.24
CA LYS A 77 -12.00 20.99 -16.64
C LYS A 77 -12.97 20.76 -15.47
N ALA A 78 -12.85 19.62 -14.78
CA ALA A 78 -13.69 19.33 -13.62
C ALA A 78 -13.52 20.36 -12.50
N VAL A 79 -12.28 20.78 -12.21
CA VAL A 79 -11.99 21.84 -11.24
C VAL A 79 -12.59 23.18 -11.68
N TYR A 80 -12.43 23.54 -12.96
CA TYR A 80 -13.00 24.77 -13.51
C TYR A 80 -14.52 24.77 -13.41
N ASP A 81 -15.19 23.68 -13.79
CA ASP A 81 -16.64 23.56 -13.78
C ASP A 81 -17.19 23.71 -12.36
N LEU A 82 -16.64 22.94 -11.41
CA LEU A 82 -16.99 23.04 -9.99
C LEU A 82 -16.80 24.46 -9.45
N THR A 83 -15.66 25.08 -9.73
CA THR A 83 -15.36 26.44 -9.26
C THR A 83 -16.28 27.48 -9.90
N SER A 84 -16.64 27.30 -11.17
CA SER A 84 -17.54 28.21 -11.90
C SER A 84 -18.98 28.16 -11.39
N GLU A 85 -19.40 27.02 -10.85
CA GLU A 85 -20.69 26.83 -10.18
C GLU A 85 -20.68 27.26 -8.69
N GLY A 86 -19.54 27.78 -8.19
CA GLY A 86 -19.40 28.21 -6.80
C GLY A 86 -19.10 27.10 -5.79
N PHE A 87 -18.87 25.86 -6.27
CA PHE A 87 -18.40 24.77 -5.43
C PHE A 87 -16.88 24.81 -5.30
N VAL A 88 -16.38 24.72 -4.07
CA VAL A 88 -14.94 24.61 -3.83
C VAL A 88 -14.49 23.23 -4.30
N ALA A 89 -13.76 23.18 -5.42
CA ALA A 89 -13.14 21.97 -5.96
C ALA A 89 -11.90 21.52 -5.17
N SER A 90 -11.91 21.71 -3.85
CA SER A 90 -10.90 21.18 -2.93
C SER A 90 -11.59 20.22 -1.98
N ILE A 91 -10.96 19.06 -1.76
CA ILE A 91 -11.38 18.17 -0.68
C ILE A 91 -11.07 18.94 0.62
N PRO A 92 -12.03 19.13 1.55
CA PRO A 92 -11.66 19.50 2.90
C PRO A 92 -10.81 18.35 3.42
N VAL A 93 -9.51 18.58 3.57
CA VAL A 93 -8.60 17.63 4.20
C VAL A 93 -9.26 17.25 5.53
N ILE A 94 -9.71 16.00 5.64
CA ILE A 94 -10.22 15.46 6.89
C ILE A 94 -9.02 15.45 7.82
N SER A 95 -8.93 16.47 8.67
CA SER A 95 -7.98 16.60 9.77
C SER A 95 -8.15 15.49 10.78
#